data_AF-A0A5K1CM25-F1
#
_entry.id   AF-A0A5K1CM25-F1
#
_cell.length_a   1.000
_cell.length_b   1.000
_cell.length_c   1.000
_cell.angle_alpha   90.00
_cell.angle_beta   90.00
_cell.angle_gamma   90.00
#
_symmetry.space_group_name_H-M   'P 1'
#
loop_
_entity.id
_entity.type
_entity.pdbx_description
1 polymer ?
#
loop_
_entity_poly.entity_id
_entity_poly.type
_entity_poly.pdbx_seq_one_letter_code
_entity_poly.pdbx_strand_id
1 'polypeptide(L)' 'MPEHLGVRPLKGILLHGPPGCGKTKLAHAIANETGVPFLKILATEVVSGIS' A
#
# COMPACT_ATOMS: atom_id res chain seq x y z
N MET A 1 18.70 -4.31 -0.46
CA MET A 1 18.30 -4.97 -1.73
C MET A 1 19.50 -4.89 -2.65
N PRO A 2 19.97 -6.00 -3.23
CA PRO A 2 21.27 -5.99 -3.88
C PRO A 2 21.26 -5.13 -5.15
N GLU A 3 22.22 -4.20 -5.24
CA GLU A 3 22.40 -3.27 -6.37
C GLU A 3 22.78 -3.96 -7.71
N HIS A 4 23.04 -5.27 -7.69
CA HIS A 4 23.56 -6.02 -8.84
C HIS A 4 22.48 -6.49 -9.84
N LEU A 5 21.19 -6.28 -9.59
CA LEU A 5 20.11 -6.76 -10.46
C LEU A 5 19.78 -5.80 -11.62
N GLY A 6 20.37 -4.60 -11.65
CA GLY A 6 20.20 -3.63 -12.76
C GLY A 6 18.78 -3.09 -12.95
N VAL A 7 17.82 -3.49 -12.11
CA VAL A 7 16.42 -3.07 -12.18
C VAL A 7 16.06 -2.17 -11.00
N ARG A 8 15.30 -1.12 -11.29
CA ARG A 8 14.79 -0.23 -10.24
C ARG A 8 13.69 -0.93 -9.44
N PRO A 9 13.66 -0.80 -8.10
CA PRO A 9 12.58 -1.33 -7.28
C PRO A 9 11.20 -0.80 -7.73
N LEU A 10 10.18 -1.64 -7.59
CA LEU A 10 8.78 -1.25 -7.81
C LEU A 10 8.38 -0.16 -6.82
N LYS A 11 7.78 0.92 -7.31
CA LYS A 11 7.38 2.08 -6.49
C LYS A 11 5.99 1.96 -5.86
N GLY A 12 5.18 1.00 -6.30
CA GLY A 12 3.82 0.81 -5.80
C GLY A 12 3.11 -0.37 -6.44
N ILE A 13 2.01 -0.79 -5.83
CA ILE A 13 1.17 -1.92 -6.26
C ILE A 13 -0.29 -1.50 -6.12
N LEU A 14 -1.14 -1.89 -7.09
CA LEU A 14 -2.58 -1.72 -7.03
C LEU A 14 -3.25 -3.06 -6.70
N LEU A 15 -4.06 -3.10 -5.65
CA LEU A 15 -4.89 -4.26 -5.30
C LEU A 15 -6.33 -4.04 -5.76
N HIS A 16 -6.84 -4.87 -6.68
CA HIS A 16 -8.20 -4.76 -7.23
C HIS A 16 -9.04 -6.04 -7.00
N GLY A 17 -10.36 -5.93 -7.14
CA GLY A 17 -11.31 -7.05 -7.07
C GLY A 17 -12.58 -6.73 -6.26
N PRO A 18 -13.52 -7.68 -6.14
CA PRO A 18 -14.79 -7.49 -5.43
C PRO A 18 -14.63 -7.04 -3.95
N PRO A 19 -15.65 -6.42 -3.34
CA PRO A 19 -15.62 -6.11 -1.91
C PRO A 19 -15.48 -7.39 -1.08
N GLY A 20 -14.75 -7.32 0.04
CA GLY A 20 -14.57 -8.47 0.94
C GLY A 20 -13.37 -9.39 0.66
N CYS A 21 -12.68 -9.30 -0.49
CA CYS A 21 -11.51 -10.17 -0.80
C CYS A 21 -10.22 -9.83 -0.01
N GLY A 22 -10.30 -9.15 1.14
CA GLY A 22 -9.15 -8.95 2.02
C GLY A 22 -8.11 -7.91 1.59
N LYS A 23 -8.30 -7.15 0.51
CA LYS A 23 -7.35 -6.12 0.00
C LYS A 23 -6.77 -5.21 1.08
N THR A 24 -7.65 -4.59 1.88
CA THR A 24 -7.24 -3.69 2.97
C THR A 24 -6.54 -4.43 4.10
N LYS A 25 -7.01 -5.64 4.45
CA LYS A 25 -6.41 -6.47 5.49
C LYS A 25 -5.01 -6.94 5.11
N LEU A 26 -4.80 -7.28 3.84
CA LEU A 26 -3.49 -7.66 3.32
C LEU A 26 -2.47 -6.53 3.49
N ALA A 27 -2.84 -5.29 3.14
CA ALA A 27 -1.97 -4.14 3.32
C ALA A 27 -1.60 -3.91 4.80
N HIS A 28 -2.56 -4.05 5.72
CA HIS A 28 -2.30 -3.99 7.16
C HIS A 28 -1.39 -5.13 7.65
N ALA A 29 -1.63 -6.36 7.20
CA ALA A 29 -0.81 -7.51 7.58
C ALA A 29 0.64 -7.32 7.14
N ILE A 30 0.87 -6.88 5.89
CA ILE A 30 2.22 -6.59 5.39
C ILE A 30 2.93 -5.55 6.26
N ALA A 31 2.26 -4.46 6.62
CA ALA A 31 2.87 -3.43 7.44
C ALA A 31 3.20 -3.91 8.87
N ASN A 32 2.32 -4.71 9.47
CA ASN A 32 2.57 -5.33 10.77
C ASN A 32 3.76 -6.31 10.72
N GLU A 33 3.81 -7.19 9.72
CA GLU A 33 4.88 -8.18 9.57
C GLU A 33 6.23 -7.55 9.24
N THR A 34 6.23 -6.42 8.51
CA THR A 34 7.46 -5.71 8.15
C THR A 34 7.87 -4.64 9.16
N GLY A 35 7.03 -4.36 10.17
CA GLY A 35 7.29 -3.35 11.19
C GLY A 35 7.38 -1.91 10.65
N VAL A 36 6.78 -1.63 9.49
CA VAL A 36 6.83 -0.30 8.86
C VAL A 36 5.59 0.53 9.20
N PRO A 37 5.68 1.87 9.22
CA PRO A 37 4.51 2.72 9.40
C PRO A 37 3.42 2.46 8.34
N PHE A 38 2.17 2.29 8.78
CA PHE A 38 1.03 2.11 7.89
C PHE A 38 0.23 3.41 7.75
N LEU A 39 0.32 4.06 6.60
CA LEU A 39 -0.47 5.25 6.28
C LEU A 39 -1.72 4.85 5.48
N LYS A 40 -2.89 4.96 6.13
CA LYS A 40 -4.18 4.74 5.50
C LYS A 40 -4.77 6.08 5.05
N ILE A 41 -4.88 6.27 3.75
CA ILE A 41 -5.56 7.42 3.14
C ILE A 41 -6.68 6.89 2.25
N LEU A 42 -7.91 7.32 2.50
CA LEU A 42 -9.05 7.10 1.63
C LEU A 42 -9.04 8.11 0.50
N ALA A 43 -9.43 7.70 -0.70
CA ALA A 43 -9.51 8.61 -1.86
C ALA A 43 -10.43 9.82 -1.59
N THR A 44 -11.46 9.63 -0.76
CA THR A 44 -12.39 10.69 -0.34
C THR A 44 -11.72 11.75 0.54
N GLU A 45 -10.68 11.40 1.30
CA GLU A 45 -9.94 12.36 2.13
C GLU A 45 -9.02 13.24 1.28
N VAL A 46 -8.56 12.72 0.14
CA VAL A 46 -7.71 13.47 -0.81
C VAL A 46 -8.55 14.49 -1.59
N VAL A 47 -9.78 14.13 -1.96
CA VAL A 47 -10.64 15.00 -2.78
C VAL A 47 -11.34 16.09 -1.97
N SER A 48 -11.58 15.87 -0.68
CA SER A 48 -12.32 16.81 0.17
C SER A 48 -11.53 18.08 0.54
N GLY A 49 -10.23 18.12 0.21
CA GLY A 49 -9.35 19.19 0.67
C GLY A 49 -9.06 19.04 2.17
N ILE A 50 -7.81 19.27 2.53
CA ILE A 50 -7.41 19.53 3.90
C ILE A 50 -8.14 20.84 4.27
N SER A 51 -9.15 20.78 5.14
CA SER A 51 -9.72 22.00 5.72
C SER A 51 -8.85 22.52 6.85
#